data_AF-A0A5J4VIQ9-F1
#
_entry.id   AF-A0A5J4VIQ9-F1
#
_cell.length_a   1.000
_cell.length_b   1.000
_cell.length_c   1.000
_cell.angle_alpha   90.00
_cell.angle_beta   90.00
_cell.angle_gamma   90.00
#
_symmetry.space_group_name_H-M   'P 1'
#
loop_
_entity.id
_entity.type
_entity.pdbx_description
1 polymer ?
#
loop_
_entity_poly.entity_id
_entity_poly.type
_entity_poly.pdbx_seq_one_letter_code
_entity_poly.pdbx_strand_id
1 'polypeptide(L)'
;MQQRIQSKIEGNSGGEQFSKITMNSSYGSDGMNQEHFSDIKLCDIHETFRKHLNGRFKSDRKLGDNLYAVEFEQQKFNCKTCLQVAFAVLDCAKYWFMNFYYNFLTPMIDMNRVHLIYCDTDSMMLAVAGHPKQNYQQGFSAVVKDKQFYDKNFYKFFPKPKQLIVQENKCNKNKIKELQIQDEKKPLGVAYEHCGSTLIALAPKNYWLRQEFDKKDPIVVKLKGMSLKLNPQINKDAYENNIKKGKIVKGKNTSLRQHQERNSDDEVFSKMSRINTTKNGITGVHTKMIVDIAKALQNLVQTQNVTHIRGDGEKGFASNQLMQFYNKNDIKTYFVNGSKELTNHNRVVDSVIRTFRNSFGQDDRDFANPKLMQQMVDLYNDTPHSAFENKFAPKQVNSLKELQGYFIRKNDKKLRKVKQKQQEEDVKLQNEIETACVAGGDYVSTQSSQTSFVATKVASPMKSEKI
;
A
#
# COMPACT_ATOMS: atom_id res chain seq x y z
N MET A 1 27.73 -1.78 -11.14
CA MET A 1 28.38 -1.36 -9.86
C MET A 1 29.77 -0.78 -10.05
N GLN A 2 30.68 -1.45 -10.77
CA GLN A 2 32.05 -0.95 -11.01
C GLN A 2 32.08 0.45 -11.66
N GLN A 3 31.23 0.69 -12.67
CA GLN A 3 31.09 2.02 -13.28
C GLN A 3 30.69 3.11 -12.27
N ARG A 4 29.79 2.79 -11.33
CA ARG A 4 29.40 3.71 -10.25
C ARG A 4 30.58 4.06 -9.34
N ILE A 5 31.39 3.06 -8.97
CA ILE A 5 32.59 3.24 -8.15
C ILE A 5 33.60 4.12 -8.88
N GLN A 6 33.83 3.85 -10.17
CA GLN A 6 34.73 4.62 -11.02
C GLN A 6 34.30 6.08 -11.13
N SER A 7 33.02 6.35 -11.41
CA SER A 7 32.50 7.72 -11.46
C SER A 7 32.68 8.48 -10.13
N LYS A 8 32.55 7.79 -8.98
CA LYS A 8 32.78 8.41 -7.66
C LYS A 8 34.26 8.71 -7.41
N ILE A 9 35.17 7.86 -7.89
CA ILE A 9 36.63 8.09 -7.81
C ILE A 9 37.01 9.34 -8.62
N GLU A 10 36.44 9.48 -9.82
CA GLU A 10 36.64 10.59 -10.75
C GLU A 10 35.93 11.88 -10.32
N GLY A 11 35.05 11.83 -9.31
CA GLY A 11 34.23 12.97 -8.89
C GLY A 11 33.09 13.31 -9.87
N ASN A 12 32.76 12.40 -10.79
CA ASN A 12 31.66 12.54 -11.74
C ASN A 12 30.31 12.18 -11.09
N SER A 13 29.68 13.19 -10.48
CA SER A 13 28.38 13.04 -9.81
C SER A 13 27.25 12.60 -10.76
N GLY A 14 27.26 13.07 -12.01
CA GLY A 14 26.30 12.68 -13.04
C GLY A 14 26.43 11.20 -13.41
N GLY A 15 27.67 10.73 -13.62
CA GLY A 15 27.99 9.33 -13.89
C GLY A 15 27.64 8.40 -12.73
N GLU A 16 27.86 8.83 -11.48
CA GLU A 16 27.44 8.08 -10.29
C GLU A 16 25.91 7.90 -10.27
N GLN A 17 25.18 9.00 -10.48
CA GLN A 17 23.72 9.01 -10.42
C GLN A 17 23.11 8.21 -11.57
N PHE A 18 23.64 8.35 -12.78
CA PHE A 18 23.24 7.55 -13.94
C PHE A 18 23.43 6.05 -13.66
N SER A 19 24.62 5.66 -13.21
CA SER A 19 24.93 4.26 -12.88
C SER A 19 23.99 3.71 -11.79
N LYS A 20 23.63 4.52 -10.80
CA LYS A 20 22.66 4.16 -9.75
C LYS A 20 21.27 3.94 -10.34
N ILE A 21 20.80 4.85 -11.19
CA ILE A 21 19.47 4.76 -11.82
C ILE A 21 19.39 3.51 -12.69
N THR A 22 20.38 3.26 -13.55
CA THR A 22 20.41 2.09 -14.44
C THR A 22 20.38 0.78 -13.67
N MET A 23 21.07 0.69 -12.52
CA MET A 23 21.00 -0.50 -11.66
C MET A 23 19.63 -0.66 -11.00
N ASN A 24 18.98 0.44 -10.61
CA ASN A 24 17.69 0.40 -9.92
C ASN A 24 16.49 0.31 -10.86
N SER A 25 16.63 0.66 -12.14
CA SER A 25 15.52 0.64 -13.10
C SER A 25 15.23 -0.75 -13.65
N SER A 26 16.21 -1.67 -13.63
CA SER A 26 16.07 -3.02 -14.21
C SER A 26 14.88 -3.79 -13.62
N TYR A 27 14.82 -3.94 -12.30
CA TYR A 27 13.72 -4.67 -11.64
C TYR A 27 12.36 -3.98 -11.84
N GLY A 28 12.35 -2.64 -11.97
CA GLY A 28 11.15 -1.87 -12.25
C GLY A 28 10.60 -2.15 -13.64
N SER A 29 11.48 -2.32 -14.62
CA SER A 29 11.12 -2.77 -15.97
C SER A 29 10.60 -4.21 -15.97
N ASP A 30 11.20 -5.11 -15.19
CA ASP A 30 10.74 -6.50 -15.05
C ASP A 30 9.35 -6.59 -14.40
N GLY A 31 9.03 -5.66 -13.49
CA GLY A 31 7.73 -5.56 -12.80
C GLY A 31 6.71 -4.64 -13.47
N MET A 32 6.98 -4.19 -14.70
CA MET A 32 6.17 -3.18 -15.37
C MET A 32 4.80 -3.73 -15.80
N ASN A 33 3.72 -3.09 -15.35
CA ASN A 33 2.38 -3.43 -15.80
C ASN A 33 2.07 -2.76 -17.15
N GLN A 34 2.14 -3.55 -18.23
CA GLN A 34 1.87 -3.09 -19.60
C GLN A 34 0.39 -3.08 -19.98
N GLU A 35 -0.51 -3.58 -19.13
CA GLU A 35 -1.96 -3.62 -19.37
C GLU A 35 -2.60 -2.22 -19.39
N HIS A 36 -2.05 -1.29 -18.62
CA HIS A 36 -2.59 0.06 -18.47
C HIS A 36 -1.90 1.10 -19.37
N PHE A 37 -1.23 0.65 -20.43
CA PHE A 37 -0.53 1.57 -21.32
C PHE A 37 -1.52 2.13 -22.34
N SER A 38 -1.79 3.43 -22.26
CA SER A 38 -2.65 4.09 -23.25
C SER A 38 -1.96 4.14 -24.62
N ASP A 39 -2.60 3.59 -25.65
CA ASP A 39 -2.20 3.81 -27.05
C ASP A 39 -2.78 5.16 -27.50
N ILE A 40 -1.93 6.18 -27.55
CA ILE A 40 -2.32 7.55 -27.94
C ILE A 40 -1.57 7.92 -29.21
N LYS A 41 -2.30 8.40 -30.21
CA LYS A 41 -1.74 8.96 -31.45
C LYS A 41 -2.09 10.44 -31.58
N LEU A 42 -1.13 11.22 -32.04
CA LEU A 42 -1.36 12.60 -32.44
C LEU A 42 -1.79 12.61 -33.91
N CYS A 43 -2.93 13.20 -34.19
CA CYS A 43 -3.57 13.20 -35.50
C CYS A 43 -4.07 14.61 -35.85
N ASP A 44 -4.13 14.91 -37.14
CA ASP A 44 -4.87 16.07 -37.65
C ASP A 44 -6.39 15.81 -37.65
N ILE A 45 -7.20 16.79 -38.06
CA ILE A 45 -8.67 16.65 -38.06
C ILE A 45 -9.17 15.52 -38.98
N HIS A 46 -8.55 15.33 -40.14
CA HIS A 46 -8.97 14.34 -41.12
C HIS A 46 -8.57 12.93 -40.69
N GLU A 47 -7.37 12.78 -40.15
CA GLU A 47 -6.91 11.53 -39.55
C GLU A 47 -7.76 11.15 -38.34
N THR A 48 -8.09 12.12 -37.48
CA THR A 48 -8.93 11.89 -36.29
C THR A 48 -10.28 11.32 -36.68
N PHE A 49 -10.95 11.93 -37.67
CA PHE A 49 -12.20 11.41 -38.21
C PHE A 49 -12.06 9.97 -38.73
N ARG A 50 -10.98 9.67 -39.47
CA ARG A 50 -10.68 8.30 -39.92
C ARG A 50 -10.43 7.34 -38.75
N LYS A 51 -9.83 7.81 -37.65
CA LYS A 51 -9.55 6.99 -36.46
C LYS A 51 -10.79 6.75 -35.60
N HIS A 52 -11.80 7.62 -35.62
CA HIS A 52 -13.09 7.38 -34.95
C HIS A 52 -13.78 6.11 -35.47
N LEU A 53 -13.59 5.78 -36.75
CA LEU A 53 -14.11 4.56 -37.37
C LEU A 53 -13.35 3.29 -36.96
N ASN A 54 -12.25 3.43 -36.20
CA ASN A 54 -11.52 2.27 -35.71
C ASN A 54 -12.30 1.61 -34.56
N GLY A 55 -12.53 0.30 -34.63
CA GLY A 55 -13.23 -0.44 -33.57
C GLY A 55 -12.51 -0.45 -32.20
N ARG A 56 -11.28 0.08 -32.11
CA ARG A 56 -10.55 0.31 -30.85
C ARG A 56 -10.61 1.76 -30.39
N PHE A 57 -11.31 2.65 -31.08
CA PHE A 57 -11.40 4.04 -30.66
C PHE A 57 -12.02 4.12 -29.26
N LYS A 58 -11.35 4.85 -28.37
CA LYS A 58 -11.80 5.05 -26.99
C LYS A 58 -12.27 6.48 -26.76
N SER A 59 -11.41 7.44 -27.09
CA SER A 59 -11.72 8.86 -26.96
C SER A 59 -10.72 9.69 -27.76
N ASP A 60 -11.05 10.94 -28.03
CA ASP A 60 -10.13 11.93 -28.58
C ASP A 60 -10.15 13.23 -27.76
N ARG A 61 -9.08 14.01 -27.91
CA ARG A 61 -8.94 15.32 -27.26
C ARG A 61 -8.29 16.31 -28.22
N LYS A 62 -8.99 17.38 -28.58
CA LYS A 62 -8.43 18.52 -29.33
C LYS A 62 -7.34 19.18 -28.49
N LEU A 63 -6.12 19.23 -29.02
CA LEU A 63 -4.95 19.88 -28.43
C LEU A 63 -4.65 21.25 -29.07
N GLY A 64 -5.08 21.45 -30.32
CA GLY A 64 -4.97 22.69 -31.09
C GLY A 64 -5.86 22.63 -32.34
N ASP A 65 -5.80 23.64 -33.20
CA ASP A 65 -6.73 23.80 -34.34
C ASP A 65 -6.78 22.59 -35.26
N ASN A 66 -5.61 22.02 -35.57
CA ASN A 66 -5.46 20.83 -36.40
C ASN A 66 -4.61 19.75 -35.72
N LEU A 67 -4.76 19.59 -34.40
CA LEU A 67 -4.02 18.59 -33.62
C LEU A 67 -4.91 17.99 -32.54
N TYR A 68 -5.03 16.67 -32.57
CA TYR A 68 -5.85 15.88 -31.67
C TYR A 68 -5.02 14.72 -31.11
N ALA A 69 -5.21 14.41 -29.84
CA ALA A 69 -4.74 13.16 -29.24
C ALA A 69 -5.88 12.15 -29.26
N VAL A 70 -5.75 11.11 -30.09
CA VAL A 70 -6.71 10.02 -30.21
C VAL A 70 -6.21 8.84 -29.39
N GLU A 71 -6.99 8.43 -28.40
CA GLU A 71 -6.74 7.32 -27.51
C GLU A 71 -7.49 6.07 -28.00
N PHE A 72 -6.80 4.94 -28.01
CA PHE A 72 -7.34 3.64 -28.39
C PHE A 72 -7.39 2.69 -27.19
N GLU A 73 -8.42 1.83 -27.17
CA GLU A 73 -8.48 0.68 -26.27
C GLU A 73 -7.39 -0.33 -26.62
N GLN A 74 -6.62 -0.71 -25.61
CA GLN A 74 -5.59 -1.72 -25.74
C GLN A 74 -6.25 -3.11 -25.70
N GLN A 75 -6.46 -3.71 -26.87
CA GLN A 75 -7.05 -5.06 -26.97
C GLN A 75 -6.06 -6.19 -26.65
N LYS A 76 -4.75 -5.91 -26.76
CA LYS A 76 -3.67 -6.87 -26.52
C LYS A 76 -2.52 -6.15 -25.84
N PHE A 77 -1.93 -6.79 -24.84
CA PHE A 77 -0.70 -6.35 -24.20
C PHE A 77 0.31 -7.51 -24.18
N ASN A 78 1.59 -7.18 -24.08
CA ASN A 78 2.66 -8.16 -24.12
C ASN A 78 3.05 -8.57 -22.70
N CYS A 79 2.95 -9.85 -22.36
CA CYS A 79 3.46 -10.41 -21.10
C CYS A 79 4.94 -10.82 -21.25
N LYS A 80 5.79 -9.91 -21.73
CA LYS A 80 7.22 -10.20 -22.01
C LYS A 80 8.15 -9.93 -20.83
N THR A 81 7.63 -9.38 -19.74
CA THR A 81 8.44 -9.05 -18.57
C THR A 81 8.56 -10.25 -17.64
N CYS A 82 9.72 -10.39 -17.01
CA CYS A 82 10.00 -11.47 -16.06
C CYS A 82 9.44 -11.10 -14.68
N LEU A 83 8.11 -11.08 -14.52
CA LEU A 83 7.45 -10.64 -13.28
C LEU A 83 7.94 -11.42 -12.05
N GLN A 84 8.25 -12.72 -12.21
CA GLN A 84 8.77 -13.56 -11.12
C GLN A 84 10.13 -13.03 -10.61
N VAL A 85 10.96 -12.49 -11.49
CA VAL A 85 12.26 -11.90 -11.13
C VAL A 85 12.06 -10.63 -10.34
N ALA A 86 11.15 -9.74 -10.76
CA ALA A 86 10.82 -8.53 -10.00
C ALA A 86 10.30 -8.86 -8.60
N PHE A 87 9.44 -9.88 -8.48
CA PHE A 87 8.95 -10.37 -7.19
C PHE A 87 10.07 -10.92 -6.31
N ALA A 88 10.93 -11.79 -6.87
CA ALA A 88 12.07 -12.37 -6.17
C ALA A 88 13.05 -11.30 -5.69
N VAL A 89 13.33 -10.26 -6.49
CA VAL A 89 14.18 -9.13 -6.09
C VAL A 89 13.61 -8.41 -4.86
N LEU A 90 12.30 -8.13 -4.85
CA LEU A 90 11.64 -7.48 -3.72
C LEU A 90 11.63 -8.35 -2.46
N ASP A 91 11.44 -9.66 -2.60
CA ASP A 91 11.46 -10.59 -1.46
C ASP A 91 12.86 -10.80 -0.91
N CYS A 92 13.86 -10.94 -1.78
CA CYS A 92 15.27 -10.98 -1.37
C CYS A 92 15.68 -9.69 -0.63
N ALA A 93 15.20 -8.52 -1.07
CA ALA A 93 15.47 -7.26 -0.39
C ALA A 93 14.87 -7.23 1.03
N LYS A 94 13.61 -7.67 1.20
CA LYS A 94 12.97 -7.80 2.52
C LYS A 94 13.69 -8.80 3.40
N TYR A 95 14.01 -9.97 2.86
CA TYR A 95 14.74 -11.02 3.55
C TYR A 95 16.08 -10.48 4.05
N TRP A 96 16.82 -9.77 3.20
CA TRP A 96 18.10 -9.20 3.58
C TRP A 96 17.97 -8.16 4.71
N PHE A 97 16.99 -7.27 4.63
CA PHE A 97 16.71 -6.30 5.67
C PHE A 97 16.40 -6.98 7.01
N MET A 98 15.53 -8.01 6.99
CA MET A 98 15.17 -8.77 8.18
C MET A 98 16.34 -9.59 8.73
N ASN A 99 17.14 -10.20 7.87
CA ASN A 99 18.34 -10.92 8.25
C ASN A 99 19.36 -9.99 8.93
N PHE A 100 19.59 -8.80 8.37
CA PHE A 100 20.45 -7.79 9.00
C PHE A 100 19.93 -7.39 10.40
N TYR A 101 18.63 -7.15 10.53
CA TYR A 101 18.04 -6.74 11.82
C TYR A 101 18.05 -7.86 12.87
N TYR A 102 17.50 -9.03 12.53
CA TYR A 102 17.30 -10.13 13.49
C TYR A 102 18.54 -10.98 13.71
N ASN A 103 19.32 -11.27 12.67
CA ASN A 103 20.45 -12.20 12.76
C ASN A 103 21.80 -11.49 12.96
N PHE A 104 21.89 -10.18 12.69
CA PHE A 104 23.11 -9.42 12.89
C PHE A 104 22.98 -8.35 13.99
N LEU A 105 22.02 -7.43 13.92
CA LEU A 105 21.93 -6.35 14.92
C LEU A 105 21.46 -6.86 16.29
N THR A 106 20.36 -7.61 16.32
CA THR A 106 19.73 -8.07 17.58
C THR A 106 20.67 -8.90 18.47
N PRO A 107 21.52 -9.80 17.93
CA PRO A 107 22.51 -10.52 18.74
C PRO A 107 23.70 -9.64 19.16
N MET A 108 24.05 -8.63 18.35
CA MET A 108 25.22 -7.78 18.56
C MET A 108 25.00 -6.72 19.65
N ILE A 109 23.82 -6.11 19.73
CA ILE A 109 23.55 -4.96 20.60
C ILE A 109 22.45 -5.24 21.62
N ASP A 110 22.50 -4.54 22.75
CA ASP A 110 21.47 -4.58 23.78
C ASP A 110 20.21 -3.84 23.32
N MET A 111 19.18 -4.60 22.96
CA MET A 111 17.89 -4.07 22.51
C MET A 111 17.09 -3.36 23.61
N ASN A 112 17.48 -3.46 24.90
CA ASN A 112 16.91 -2.61 25.95
C ASN A 112 17.42 -1.17 25.88
N ARG A 113 18.55 -0.96 25.19
CA ARG A 113 19.20 0.34 25.02
C ARG A 113 19.12 0.86 23.59
N VAL A 114 18.51 0.10 22.69
CA VAL A 114 18.35 0.48 21.28
C VAL A 114 16.90 0.29 20.85
N HIS A 115 16.31 1.33 20.29
CA HIS A 115 14.92 1.30 19.82
C HIS A 115 14.84 1.60 18.32
N LEU A 116 14.15 0.73 17.58
CA LEU A 116 13.84 0.96 16.17
C LEU A 116 12.69 1.95 16.03
N ILE A 117 12.96 3.15 15.52
CA ILE A 117 11.94 4.21 15.40
C ILE A 117 11.28 4.21 14.02
N TYR A 118 12.06 4.01 12.95
CA TYR A 118 11.57 4.14 11.58
C TYR A 118 12.31 3.20 10.62
N CYS A 119 11.60 2.66 9.64
CA CYS A 119 12.17 1.91 8.52
C CYS A 119 11.48 2.26 7.19
N ASP A 120 12.23 2.28 6.10
CA ASP A 120 11.70 2.49 4.74
C ASP A 120 12.60 1.84 3.71
N THR A 121 12.08 0.78 3.07
CA THR A 121 12.73 -0.02 2.01
C THR A 121 14.11 -0.58 2.37
N ASP A 122 15.13 0.27 2.37
CA ASP A 122 16.55 0.00 2.52
C ASP A 122 17.20 0.83 3.64
N SER A 123 16.39 1.56 4.42
CA SER A 123 16.85 2.45 5.48
C SER A 123 16.19 2.16 6.83
N MET A 124 16.92 2.45 7.90
CA MET A 124 16.48 2.24 9.28
C MET A 124 17.02 3.36 10.17
N MET A 125 16.21 3.84 11.10
CA MET A 125 16.58 4.83 12.10
C MET A 125 16.43 4.22 13.49
N LEU A 126 17.53 4.23 14.24
CA LEU A 126 17.62 3.68 15.60
C LEU A 126 17.87 4.82 16.59
N ALA A 127 17.17 4.80 17.72
CA ALA A 127 17.59 5.53 18.91
C ALA A 127 18.51 4.65 19.74
N VAL A 128 19.66 5.20 20.14
CA VAL A 128 20.69 4.49 20.90
C VAL A 128 20.93 5.22 22.23
N ALA A 129 20.67 4.53 23.33
CA ALA A 129 20.98 5.01 24.68
C ALA A 129 22.45 4.73 25.00
N GLY A 130 23.34 5.56 24.44
CA GLY A 130 24.79 5.49 24.64
C GLY A 130 25.22 5.74 26.09
N HIS A 131 26.53 5.72 26.31
CA HIS A 131 27.15 6.08 27.58
C HIS A 131 27.07 7.61 27.80
N PRO A 132 26.53 8.10 28.94
CA PRO A 132 26.33 9.53 29.18
C PRO A 132 27.60 10.40 29.14
N LYS A 133 28.76 9.80 29.46
CA LYS A 133 30.07 10.49 29.45
C LYS A 133 30.74 10.54 28.07
N GLN A 134 30.18 9.88 27.06
CA GLN A 134 30.74 9.84 25.71
C GLN A 134 29.85 10.60 24.74
N ASN A 135 30.44 11.18 23.70
CA ASN A 135 29.68 11.87 22.66
C ASN A 135 29.04 10.87 21.67
N TYR A 136 28.35 11.37 20.65
CA TYR A 136 27.64 10.57 19.64
C TYR A 136 28.57 9.63 18.82
N GLN A 137 29.87 9.91 18.76
CA GLN A 137 30.83 9.11 17.98
C GLN A 137 31.02 7.70 18.55
N GLN A 138 30.56 7.45 19.77
CA GLN A 138 30.54 6.11 20.36
C GLN A 138 29.74 5.09 19.52
N GLY A 139 28.76 5.54 18.73
CA GLY A 139 27.93 4.66 17.91
C GLY A 139 27.33 3.52 18.73
N PHE A 140 27.54 2.27 18.30
CA PHE A 140 27.07 1.09 19.03
C PHE A 140 28.00 0.61 20.14
N SER A 141 29.24 1.12 20.24
CA SER A 141 30.27 0.56 21.13
C SER A 141 29.83 0.46 22.59
N ALA A 142 29.06 1.44 23.08
CA ALA A 142 28.55 1.45 24.45
C ALA A 142 27.34 0.54 24.70
N VAL A 143 26.74 -0.02 23.66
CA VAL A 143 25.54 -0.88 23.73
C VAL A 143 25.81 -2.28 23.17
N VAL A 144 27.07 -2.63 22.88
CA VAL A 144 27.43 -3.99 22.43
C VAL A 144 27.16 -4.98 23.56
N LYS A 145 26.39 -6.02 23.25
CA LYS A 145 26.09 -7.14 24.15
C LYS A 145 27.13 -8.26 24.02
N ASP A 146 27.45 -8.63 22.78
CA ASP A 146 28.44 -9.67 22.47
C ASP A 146 29.63 -9.04 21.75
N LYS A 147 30.70 -8.81 22.52
CA LYS A 147 31.93 -8.19 22.01
C LYS A 147 32.66 -9.08 21.01
N GLN A 148 32.67 -10.40 21.22
CA GLN A 148 33.34 -11.32 20.30
C GLN A 148 32.62 -11.36 18.95
N PHE A 149 31.28 -11.39 18.96
CA PHE A 149 30.47 -11.32 17.76
C PHE A 149 30.66 -9.97 17.04
N TYR A 150 30.67 -8.86 17.79
CA TYR A 150 30.92 -7.52 17.26
C TYR A 150 32.28 -7.44 16.56
N ASP A 151 33.36 -7.77 17.26
CA ASP A 151 34.73 -7.65 16.74
C ASP A 151 34.93 -8.51 15.48
N LYS A 152 34.27 -9.68 15.40
CA LYS A 152 34.35 -10.58 14.24
C LYS A 152 33.48 -10.17 13.05
N ASN A 153 32.31 -9.55 13.28
CA ASN A 153 31.28 -9.39 12.25
C ASN A 153 30.97 -7.95 11.85
N PHE A 154 31.31 -6.94 12.66
CA PHE A 154 30.85 -5.56 12.45
C PHE A 154 31.19 -5.03 11.05
N TYR A 155 32.45 -5.18 10.63
CA TYR A 155 32.93 -4.70 9.32
C TYR A 155 32.51 -5.57 8.12
N LYS A 156 31.81 -6.69 8.34
CA LYS A 156 31.17 -7.42 7.23
C LYS A 156 30.03 -6.59 6.64
N PHE A 157 29.30 -5.86 7.49
CA PHE A 157 28.17 -5.03 7.08
C PHE A 157 28.55 -3.55 7.03
N PHE A 158 29.21 -3.03 8.07
CA PHE A 158 29.55 -1.60 8.16
C PHE A 158 30.87 -1.26 7.46
N PRO A 159 31.07 0.00 7.04
CA PRO A 159 32.31 0.42 6.39
C PRO A 159 33.48 0.41 7.39
N LYS A 160 34.65 -0.03 6.93
CA LYS A 160 35.90 0.03 7.68
C LYS A 160 36.37 1.47 7.78
N PRO A 161 36.87 1.91 8.96
CA PRO A 161 37.56 3.18 9.08
C PRO A 161 38.83 3.17 8.22
N LYS A 162 39.19 4.36 7.71
CA LYS A 162 40.35 4.55 6.83
C LYS A 162 41.65 4.02 7.45
N GLN A 163 41.81 4.14 8.76
CA GLN A 163 42.98 3.65 9.49
C GLN A 163 43.15 2.13 9.35
N LEU A 164 42.06 1.36 9.50
CA LEU A 164 42.11 -0.10 9.34
C LEU A 164 42.41 -0.50 7.89
N ILE A 165 41.82 0.19 6.90
CA ILE A 165 42.10 -0.06 5.48
C ILE A 165 43.59 0.17 5.16
N VAL A 166 44.19 1.24 5.70
CA VAL A 166 45.61 1.56 5.52
C VAL A 166 46.52 0.55 6.20
N GLN A 167 46.14 0.05 7.39
CA GLN A 167 46.92 -0.97 8.10
C GLN A 167 46.90 -2.32 7.37
N GLU A 168 45.74 -2.73 6.87
CA GLU A 168 45.57 -3.98 6.11
C GLU A 168 46.19 -3.90 4.70
N ASN A 169 46.22 -2.71 4.09
CA ASN A 169 46.70 -2.51 2.72
C ASN A 169 47.83 -1.49 2.69
N LYS A 170 49.08 -1.95 2.58
CA LYS A 170 50.26 -1.10 2.41
C LYS A 170 50.37 -0.56 0.97
N CYS A 171 49.47 0.32 0.57
CA CYS A 171 49.41 0.86 -0.79
C CYS A 171 49.34 2.40 -0.84
N ASN A 172 49.44 2.97 -2.05
CA ASN A 172 49.46 4.42 -2.25
C ASN A 172 48.11 5.09 -1.92
N LYS A 173 48.12 6.42 -1.71
CA LYS A 173 46.93 7.20 -1.30
C LYS A 173 45.74 7.04 -2.24
N ASN A 174 45.96 6.92 -3.55
CA ASN A 174 44.90 6.76 -4.54
C ASN A 174 44.23 5.39 -4.40
N LYS A 175 45.01 4.33 -4.19
CA LYS A 175 44.48 2.98 -3.98
C LYS A 175 43.73 2.85 -2.66
N ILE A 176 44.17 3.54 -1.60
CA ILE A 176 43.41 3.62 -0.33
C ILE A 176 42.05 4.29 -0.52
N LYS A 177 41.97 5.38 -1.30
CA LYS A 177 40.71 6.06 -1.60
C LYS A 177 39.74 5.15 -2.37
N GLU A 178 40.25 4.40 -3.35
CA GLU A 178 39.48 3.40 -4.09
C GLU A 178 38.94 2.31 -3.17
N LEU A 179 39.80 1.69 -2.33
CA LEU A 179 39.40 0.64 -1.38
C LEU A 179 38.35 1.15 -0.37
N GLN A 180 38.49 2.40 0.09
CA GLN A 180 37.50 3.01 0.97
C GLN A 180 36.13 3.16 0.29
N ILE A 181 36.10 3.59 -0.98
CA ILE A 181 34.85 3.70 -1.73
C ILE A 181 34.25 2.31 -2.00
N GLN A 182 35.07 1.32 -2.32
CA GLN A 182 34.62 -0.05 -2.55
C GLN A 182 33.99 -0.66 -1.30
N ASP A 183 34.61 -0.47 -0.13
CA ASP A 183 34.08 -0.99 1.13
C ASP A 183 32.82 -0.24 1.60
N GLU A 184 32.75 1.09 1.44
CA GLU A 184 31.55 1.89 1.71
C GLU A 184 30.37 1.50 0.80
N LYS A 185 30.65 1.07 -0.43
CA LYS A 185 29.65 0.69 -1.45
C LYS A 185 29.58 -0.81 -1.68
N LYS A 186 30.09 -1.64 -0.77
CA LYS A 186 30.03 -3.09 -0.93
C LYS A 186 28.58 -3.56 -1.08
N PRO A 187 28.31 -4.53 -1.97
CA PRO A 187 26.97 -5.11 -2.10
C PRO A 187 26.45 -5.54 -0.74
N LEU A 188 25.18 -5.23 -0.46
CA LEU A 188 24.49 -5.65 0.76
C LEU A 188 25.08 -5.12 2.08
N GLY A 189 26.10 -4.26 2.02
CA GLY A 189 26.62 -3.50 3.15
C GLY A 189 25.68 -2.38 3.57
N VAL A 190 25.87 -1.91 4.80
CA VAL A 190 25.10 -0.80 5.37
C VAL A 190 25.97 0.43 5.37
N ALA A 191 25.43 1.54 4.86
CA ALA A 191 26.09 2.84 4.93
C ALA A 191 25.55 3.62 6.12
N TYR A 192 26.45 4.21 6.89
CA TYR A 192 26.10 5.23 7.87
C TYR A 192 25.81 6.54 7.12
N GLU A 193 24.56 7.02 7.18
CA GLU A 193 24.16 8.25 6.49
C GLU A 193 24.16 9.46 7.43
N HIS A 194 23.36 9.41 8.50
CA HIS A 194 23.07 10.54 9.37
C HIS A 194 22.96 10.11 10.83
N CYS A 195 23.48 10.92 11.74
CA CYS A 195 23.18 10.90 13.16
C CYS A 195 22.62 12.23 13.62
N GLY A 196 21.71 12.15 14.58
CA GLY A 196 20.95 13.28 15.05
C GLY A 196 20.51 13.12 16.49
N SER A 197 20.10 14.23 17.08
CA SER A 197 19.65 14.28 18.48
C SER A 197 18.14 14.08 18.62
N THR A 198 17.36 14.31 17.58
CA THR A 198 15.90 14.24 17.66
C THR A 198 15.27 13.76 16.36
N LEU A 199 14.39 12.78 16.46
CA LEU A 199 13.56 12.27 15.37
C LEU A 199 12.09 12.32 15.81
N ILE A 200 11.24 12.93 14.97
CA ILE A 200 9.79 12.85 15.08
C ILE A 200 9.26 12.15 13.84
N ALA A 201 8.88 10.88 13.99
CA ALA A 201 8.26 10.11 12.93
C ALA A 201 6.78 9.92 13.23
N LEU A 202 5.91 10.56 12.44
CA LEU A 202 4.46 10.43 12.62
C LEU A 202 3.89 9.22 11.87
N ALA A 203 4.61 8.78 10.83
CA ALA A 203 3.96 8.16 9.69
C ALA A 203 5.00 7.66 8.63
N PRO A 204 4.77 6.57 7.87
CA PRO A 204 5.66 6.21 6.76
C PRO A 204 5.89 7.36 5.78
N LYS A 205 7.17 7.66 5.49
CA LYS A 205 7.61 8.77 4.63
C LYS A 205 7.16 10.16 5.11
N ASN A 206 6.93 10.29 6.42
CA ASN A 206 6.54 11.51 7.10
C ASN A 206 7.28 11.63 8.45
N TYR A 207 8.45 12.27 8.41
CA TYR A 207 9.29 12.46 9.59
C TYR A 207 10.07 13.77 9.54
N TRP A 208 10.46 14.24 10.71
CA TRP A 208 11.35 15.36 10.93
C TRP A 208 12.56 14.88 11.73
N LEU A 209 13.76 15.15 11.24
CA LEU A 209 15.03 14.72 11.85
C LEU A 209 15.95 15.94 12.04
N ARG A 210 16.50 16.06 13.25
CA ARG A 210 17.58 17.00 13.57
C ARG A 210 18.92 16.28 13.60
N GLN A 211 19.77 16.55 12.63
CA GLN A 211 21.06 15.92 12.36
C GLN A 211 22.24 16.87 12.62
N GLU A 212 22.27 17.48 13.81
CA GLU A 212 23.26 18.52 14.19
C GLU A 212 24.68 18.01 14.38
N PHE A 213 24.86 16.69 14.47
CA PHE A 213 26.16 16.07 14.68
C PHE A 213 27.00 15.91 13.41
N ASP A 214 26.36 15.85 12.23
CA ASP A 214 27.03 15.51 10.97
C ASP A 214 27.00 16.62 9.90
N LYS A 215 26.11 17.62 9.99
CA LYS A 215 25.95 18.66 8.95
C LYS A 215 25.78 20.09 9.48
N LYS A 216 26.27 21.06 8.70
CA LYS A 216 26.07 22.51 8.93
C LYS A 216 24.61 22.94 8.84
N ASP A 217 23.78 22.25 8.04
CA ASP A 217 22.34 22.50 7.94
C ASP A 217 21.57 21.29 8.51
N PRO A 218 21.14 21.36 9.79
CA PRO A 218 20.90 20.17 10.60
C PRO A 218 19.47 19.66 10.53
N ILE A 219 18.64 20.07 9.56
CA ILE A 219 17.22 19.72 9.53
C ILE A 219 16.86 18.95 8.26
N VAL A 220 16.29 17.76 8.44
CA VAL A 220 15.66 16.98 7.37
C VAL A 220 14.18 16.88 7.65
N VAL A 221 13.39 17.34 6.69
CA VAL A 221 11.95 17.10 6.66
C VAL A 221 11.66 16.14 5.51
N LYS A 222 11.00 15.03 5.80
CA LYS A 222 10.52 14.08 4.80
C LYS A 222 9.01 14.07 4.86
N LEU A 223 8.37 14.43 3.75
CA LEU A 223 6.92 14.31 3.59
C LEU A 223 6.58 13.86 2.17
N LYS A 224 5.91 12.70 2.04
CA LYS A 224 5.50 12.20 0.73
C LYS A 224 4.34 13.01 0.17
N GLY A 225 4.44 13.32 -1.12
CA GLY A 225 3.32 13.84 -1.90
C GLY A 225 3.07 15.33 -1.74
N MET A 226 3.98 16.08 -1.09
CA MET A 226 3.93 17.54 -1.03
C MET A 226 5.31 18.18 -1.23
N SER A 227 5.34 19.32 -1.91
CA SER A 227 6.58 20.09 -2.08
C SER A 227 6.87 20.90 -0.82
N LEU A 228 7.99 20.62 -0.15
CA LEU A 228 8.39 21.34 1.06
C LEU A 228 8.74 22.81 0.76
N LYS A 229 9.29 23.10 -0.42
CA LYS A 229 9.60 24.48 -0.84
C LYS A 229 8.35 25.37 -0.90
N LEU A 230 7.21 24.80 -1.31
CA LEU A 230 5.93 25.52 -1.38
C LEU A 230 5.19 25.53 -0.04
N ASN A 231 5.68 24.79 0.97
CA ASN A 231 4.99 24.57 2.23
C ASN A 231 5.93 24.74 3.42
N PRO A 232 6.49 25.94 3.64
CA PRO A 232 7.43 26.20 4.75
C PRO A 232 6.79 26.04 6.14
N GLN A 233 5.46 26.07 6.24
CA GLN A 233 4.73 25.78 7.47
C GLN A 233 4.88 24.32 7.93
N ILE A 234 5.38 23.42 7.09
CA ILE A 234 5.68 22.02 7.43
C ILE A 234 7.07 21.98 8.07
N ASN A 235 7.14 22.42 9.32
CA ASN A 235 8.35 22.57 10.11
C ASN A 235 8.23 21.80 11.44
N LYS A 236 9.27 21.86 12.29
CA LYS A 236 9.31 21.17 13.58
C LYS A 236 8.04 21.39 14.42
N ASP A 237 7.59 22.64 14.53
CA ASP A 237 6.42 22.99 15.34
C ASP A 237 5.15 22.35 14.80
N ALA A 238 5.04 22.18 13.48
CA ALA A 238 3.91 21.47 12.90
C ALA A 238 3.89 19.99 13.32
N TYR A 239 5.04 19.32 13.38
CA TYR A 239 5.14 17.94 13.90
C TYR A 239 4.84 17.88 15.41
N GLU A 240 5.43 18.77 16.20
CA GLU A 240 5.21 18.79 17.65
C GLU A 240 3.76 19.13 18.03
N ASN A 241 3.17 20.16 17.39
CA ASN A 241 1.78 20.53 17.63
C ASN A 241 0.82 19.43 17.19
N ASN A 242 1.18 18.65 16.17
CA ASN A 242 0.37 17.51 15.78
C ASN A 242 0.36 16.43 16.87
N ILE A 243 1.52 16.11 17.48
CA ILE A 243 1.60 15.17 18.60
C ILE A 243 0.89 15.71 19.84
N LYS A 244 1.19 16.94 20.24
CA LYS A 244 0.72 17.51 21.51
C LYS A 244 -0.77 17.91 21.47
N LYS A 245 -1.27 18.36 20.31
CA LYS A 245 -2.58 18.99 20.18
C LYS A 245 -3.47 18.38 19.08
N GLY A 246 -3.00 17.33 18.39
CA GLY A 246 -3.73 16.76 17.24
C GLY A 246 -3.86 17.71 16.05
N LYS A 247 -3.09 18.80 16.00
CA LYS A 247 -3.26 19.84 14.98
C LYS A 247 -2.93 19.30 13.59
N ILE A 248 -3.87 19.41 12.66
CA ILE A 248 -3.66 19.07 11.24
C ILE A 248 -3.08 20.28 10.52
N VAL A 249 -2.01 20.06 9.74
CA VAL A 249 -1.42 21.09 8.89
C VAL A 249 -1.65 20.76 7.43
N LYS A 250 -2.33 21.67 6.74
CA LYS A 250 -2.58 21.61 5.30
C LYS A 250 -1.47 22.35 4.55
N GLY A 251 -1.30 22.01 3.29
CA GLY A 251 -0.48 22.80 2.39
C GLY A 251 -0.90 22.64 0.94
N LYS A 252 -0.20 23.34 0.06
CA LYS A 252 -0.52 23.50 -1.34
C LYS A 252 0.39 22.63 -2.20
N ASN A 253 -0.22 21.93 -3.14
CA ASN A 253 0.50 21.34 -4.24
C ASN A 253 0.12 22.05 -5.52
N THR A 254 1.13 22.30 -6.32
CA THR A 254 0.97 22.84 -7.66
C THR A 254 1.25 21.72 -8.64
N SER A 255 0.29 21.40 -9.49
CA SER A 255 0.45 20.45 -10.60
C SER A 255 0.06 21.12 -11.90
N LEU A 256 0.84 20.91 -12.94
CA LEU A 256 0.37 21.17 -14.30
C LEU A 256 -0.62 20.08 -14.66
N ARG A 257 -1.84 20.47 -15.02
CA ARG A 257 -2.88 19.56 -15.48
C ARG A 257 -3.47 20.08 -16.77
N GLN A 258 -3.75 19.16 -17.67
CA GLN A 258 -4.58 19.42 -18.82
C GLN A 258 -6.04 19.24 -18.40
N HIS A 259 -6.88 20.19 -18.77
CA HIS A 259 -8.32 20.11 -18.57
C HIS A 259 -9.04 20.68 -19.80
N GLN A 260 -10.29 20.28 -20.01
CA GLN A 260 -11.11 20.81 -21.09
C GLN A 260 -11.75 22.12 -20.65
N GLU A 261 -11.68 23.14 -21.50
CA GLU A 261 -12.42 24.40 -21.37
C GLU A 261 -13.34 24.57 -22.57
N ARG A 262 -14.37 25.41 -22.42
CA ARG A 262 -15.19 25.90 -23.52
C ARG A 262 -14.91 27.37 -23.76
N ASN A 263 -14.77 27.78 -25.01
CA ASN A 263 -14.67 29.20 -25.36
C ASN A 263 -16.06 29.85 -25.40
N SER A 264 -16.12 31.13 -25.75
CA SER A 264 -17.39 31.89 -25.91
C SER A 264 -18.32 31.30 -26.96
N ASP A 265 -17.77 30.54 -27.90
CA ASP A 265 -18.49 29.93 -29.02
C ASP A 265 -18.88 28.47 -28.72
N ASP A 266 -18.79 28.05 -27.45
CA ASP A 266 -19.08 26.72 -26.92
C ASP A 266 -18.18 25.59 -27.49
N GLU A 267 -17.07 25.94 -28.16
CA GLU A 267 -16.09 24.96 -28.64
C GLU A 267 -15.26 24.40 -27.48
N VAL A 268 -15.15 23.07 -27.42
CA VAL A 268 -14.35 22.36 -26.42
C VAL A 268 -12.90 22.27 -26.88
N PHE A 269 -11.97 22.77 -26.06
CA PHE A 269 -10.53 22.64 -26.30
C PHE A 269 -9.78 22.20 -25.05
N SER A 270 -8.63 21.56 -25.22
CA SER A 270 -7.75 21.23 -24.10
C SER A 270 -6.83 22.39 -23.75
N LYS A 271 -6.76 22.74 -22.47
CA LYS A 271 -5.81 23.72 -21.96
C LYS A 271 -4.95 23.12 -20.87
N MET A 272 -3.65 23.36 -20.94
CA MET A 272 -2.76 23.08 -19.83
C MET A 272 -2.77 24.26 -18.87
N SER A 273 -3.06 24.02 -17.60
CA SER A 273 -3.04 25.04 -16.57
C SER A 273 -2.31 24.58 -15.33
N ARG A 274 -1.86 25.58 -14.55
CA ARG A 274 -1.28 25.36 -13.24
C ARG A 274 -2.42 25.28 -12.22
N ILE A 275 -2.70 24.06 -11.73
CA ILE A 275 -3.73 23.83 -10.72
C ILE A 275 -3.08 23.75 -9.34
N ASN A 276 -3.60 24.55 -8.42
CA ASN A 276 -3.24 24.51 -7.01
C ASN A 276 -4.28 23.70 -6.24
N THR A 277 -3.83 22.64 -5.56
CA THR A 277 -4.69 21.80 -4.72
C THR A 277 -4.21 21.85 -3.29
N THR A 278 -5.14 22.10 -2.36
CA THR A 278 -4.87 22.00 -0.92
C THR A 278 -4.92 20.52 -0.51
N LYS A 279 -3.84 20.02 0.10
CA LYS A 279 -3.75 18.67 0.66
C LYS A 279 -3.45 18.73 2.16
N ASN A 280 -3.90 17.71 2.88
CA ASN A 280 -3.46 17.50 4.26
C ASN A 280 -1.99 17.02 4.23
N GLY A 281 -1.09 17.74 4.89
CA GLY A 281 0.32 17.39 4.99
C GLY A 281 0.61 16.57 6.24
N ILE A 282 0.44 17.19 7.42
CA ILE A 282 0.64 16.52 8.72
C ILE A 282 -0.73 16.23 9.33
N THR A 283 -1.04 14.95 9.57
CA THR A 283 -2.33 14.50 10.11
C THR A 283 -2.24 13.67 11.38
N GLY A 284 -1.05 13.27 11.85
CA GLY A 284 -0.85 12.45 13.07
C GLY A 284 -1.40 11.03 13.03
N VAL A 285 -2.29 10.76 12.07
CA VAL A 285 -2.89 9.45 11.81
C VAL A 285 -2.71 9.19 10.32
N HIS A 286 -1.98 8.13 9.98
CA HIS A 286 -2.08 7.56 8.65
C HIS A 286 -3.37 6.76 8.55
N THR A 287 -4.41 7.44 8.15
CA THR A 287 -4.79 7.46 6.74
C THR A 287 -5.83 8.57 6.59
N LYS A 288 -5.73 9.35 5.52
CA LYS A 288 -6.83 10.21 5.05
C LYS A 288 -8.17 9.43 5.11
N MET A 289 -8.09 8.14 4.82
CA MET A 289 -9.14 7.14 4.95
C MET A 289 -9.76 7.03 6.35
N ILE A 290 -9.02 6.84 7.45
CA ILE A 290 -9.63 6.66 8.78
C ILE A 290 -10.40 7.91 9.22
N VAL A 291 -9.86 9.11 8.97
CA VAL A 291 -10.53 10.37 9.34
C VAL A 291 -11.80 10.58 8.50
N ASP A 292 -11.72 10.32 7.19
CA ASP A 292 -12.87 10.44 6.29
C ASP A 292 -13.93 9.37 6.60
N ILE A 293 -13.53 8.13 6.93
CA ILE A 293 -14.42 7.05 7.40
C ILE A 293 -15.10 7.44 8.71
N ALA A 294 -14.35 7.92 9.70
CA ALA A 294 -14.90 8.32 10.99
C ALA A 294 -15.97 9.42 10.82
N LYS A 295 -15.72 10.39 9.93
CA LYS A 295 -16.69 11.43 9.60
C LYS A 295 -17.93 10.86 8.91
N ALA A 296 -17.76 9.94 7.95
CA ALA A 296 -18.88 9.27 7.29
C ALA A 296 -19.72 8.44 8.26
N LEU A 297 -19.08 7.70 9.17
CA LEU A 297 -19.76 6.93 10.21
C LEU A 297 -20.50 7.83 11.21
N GLN A 298 -19.92 8.97 11.58
CA GLN A 298 -20.60 9.93 12.44
C GLN A 298 -21.89 10.45 11.78
N ASN A 299 -21.85 10.79 10.49
CA ASN A 299 -23.04 11.19 9.75
C ASN A 299 -24.05 10.04 9.62
N LEU A 300 -23.58 8.80 9.45
CA LEU A 300 -24.44 7.62 9.34
C LEU A 300 -25.21 7.37 10.64
N VAL A 301 -24.54 7.38 11.80
CA VAL A 301 -25.18 7.15 13.10
C VAL A 301 -26.13 8.28 13.48
N GLN A 302 -25.89 9.50 13.00
CA GLN A 302 -26.83 10.62 13.18
C GLN A 302 -28.09 10.49 12.33
N THR A 303 -28.01 9.80 11.18
CA THR A 303 -29.13 9.71 10.23
C THR A 303 -29.86 8.38 10.30
N GLN A 304 -29.24 7.32 10.81
CA GLN A 304 -29.75 5.96 10.81
C GLN A 304 -29.42 5.26 12.14
N ASN A 305 -30.35 4.43 12.62
CA ASN A 305 -30.09 3.59 13.78
C ASN A 305 -29.23 2.38 13.38
N VAL A 306 -27.93 2.46 13.63
CA VAL A 306 -26.97 1.40 13.30
C VAL A 306 -26.68 0.59 14.55
N THR A 307 -27.02 -0.70 14.53
CA THR A 307 -26.75 -1.62 15.66
C THR A 307 -25.59 -2.57 15.38
N HIS A 308 -25.33 -2.86 14.11
CA HIS A 308 -24.29 -3.78 13.69
C HIS A 308 -23.60 -3.25 12.43
N ILE A 309 -22.27 -3.40 12.39
CA ILE A 309 -21.46 -3.11 11.21
C ILE A 309 -20.66 -4.36 10.84
N ARG A 310 -20.61 -4.64 9.54
CA ARG A 310 -19.81 -5.71 8.96
C ARG A 310 -18.93 -5.14 7.87
N GLY A 311 -17.72 -5.67 7.73
CA GLY A 311 -16.85 -5.32 6.61
C GLY A 311 -15.66 -6.27 6.53
N ASP A 312 -14.80 -6.02 5.56
CA ASP A 312 -13.51 -6.71 5.49
C ASP A 312 -12.64 -6.27 6.67
N GLY A 313 -11.83 -7.20 7.19
CA GLY A 313 -10.84 -6.93 8.25
C GLY A 313 -9.70 -6.00 7.81
N GLU A 314 -9.92 -5.15 6.80
CA GLU A 314 -8.98 -4.13 6.41
C GLU A 314 -8.68 -3.19 7.59
N LYS A 315 -7.41 -2.85 7.73
CA LYS A 315 -6.91 -1.98 8.81
C LYS A 315 -7.60 -0.61 8.86
N GLY A 316 -8.23 -0.18 7.76
CA GLY A 316 -9.02 1.04 7.70
C GLY A 316 -10.29 1.01 8.55
N PHE A 317 -11.00 -0.13 8.63
CA PHE A 317 -12.26 -0.28 9.38
C PHE A 317 -12.06 -0.84 10.79
N ALA A 318 -11.01 -1.62 11.01
CA ALA A 318 -10.67 -2.25 12.29
C ALA A 318 -9.63 -1.47 13.12
N SER A 319 -9.43 -0.17 12.86
CA SER A 319 -8.48 0.66 13.62
C SER A 319 -8.95 0.90 15.06
N ASN A 320 -8.01 1.08 16.00
CA ASN A 320 -8.32 1.34 17.41
C ASN A 320 -9.29 2.52 17.60
N GLN A 321 -9.12 3.59 16.80
CA GLN A 321 -9.98 4.77 16.85
C GLN A 321 -11.42 4.46 16.44
N LEU A 322 -11.61 3.67 15.38
CA LEU A 322 -12.95 3.28 14.94
C LEU A 322 -13.58 2.24 15.88
N MET A 323 -12.79 1.31 16.43
CA MET A 323 -13.27 0.37 17.45
C MET A 323 -13.79 1.11 18.70
N GLN A 324 -13.10 2.16 19.15
CA GLN A 324 -13.60 3.04 20.20
C GLN A 324 -14.90 3.76 19.80
N PHE A 325 -15.00 4.23 18.55
CA PHE A 325 -16.23 4.83 18.03
C PHE A 325 -17.40 3.84 18.05
N TYR A 326 -17.22 2.61 17.57
CA TYR A 326 -18.28 1.60 17.56
C TYR A 326 -18.73 1.25 18.97
N ASN A 327 -17.79 1.00 19.89
CA ASN A 327 -18.10 0.70 21.29
C ASN A 327 -18.86 1.85 21.97
N LYS A 328 -18.45 3.10 21.71
CA LYS A 328 -19.12 4.28 22.27
C LYS A 328 -20.58 4.43 21.79
N ASN A 329 -20.88 3.98 20.57
CA ASN A 329 -22.21 4.06 19.98
C ASN A 329 -23.00 2.74 20.09
N ASP A 330 -22.53 1.78 20.91
CA ASP A 330 -23.13 0.45 21.08
C ASP A 330 -23.32 -0.33 19.75
N ILE A 331 -22.36 -0.16 18.83
CA ILE A 331 -22.36 -0.82 17.53
C ILE A 331 -21.53 -2.09 17.61
N LYS A 332 -22.14 -3.24 17.37
CA LYS A 332 -21.44 -4.52 17.28
C LYS A 332 -20.75 -4.67 15.93
N THR A 333 -19.47 -5.03 15.92
CA THR A 333 -18.70 -5.19 14.69
C THR A 333 -18.40 -6.64 14.35
N TYR A 334 -18.45 -6.96 13.05
CA TYR A 334 -18.06 -8.25 12.50
C TYR A 334 -17.05 -8.04 11.38
N PHE A 335 -15.77 -8.10 11.73
CA PHE A 335 -14.67 -8.01 10.77
C PHE A 335 -14.02 -9.37 10.63
N VAL A 336 -13.88 -9.85 9.39
CA VAL A 336 -13.27 -11.15 9.11
C VAL A 336 -11.81 -10.93 8.76
N ASN A 337 -10.91 -11.54 9.55
CA ASN A 337 -9.49 -11.59 9.23
C ASN A 337 -9.28 -12.59 8.09
N GLY A 338 -8.88 -12.09 6.93
CA GLY A 338 -8.76 -12.88 5.71
C GLY A 338 -7.89 -14.13 5.90
N SER A 339 -8.42 -15.29 5.46
CA SER A 339 -7.70 -16.43 4.85
C SER A 339 -8.33 -17.81 5.12
N LYS A 340 -9.29 -17.97 6.04
CA LYS A 340 -9.75 -19.34 6.38
C LYS A 340 -10.92 -19.88 5.56
N GLU A 341 -11.80 -19.05 5.03
CA GLU A 341 -12.88 -19.49 4.14
C GLU A 341 -13.12 -18.40 3.08
N LEU A 342 -13.21 -18.79 1.79
CA LEU A 342 -13.56 -17.89 0.68
C LEU A 342 -15.05 -17.54 0.76
N THR A 343 -15.41 -16.70 1.71
CA THR A 343 -16.80 -16.34 1.98
C THR A 343 -17.13 -14.99 1.36
N ASN A 344 -18.19 -14.98 0.56
CA ASN A 344 -18.71 -13.83 -0.20
C ASN A 344 -19.40 -12.79 0.71
N HIS A 345 -18.68 -12.29 1.72
CA HIS A 345 -19.23 -11.55 2.85
C HIS A 345 -19.73 -10.13 2.50
N ASN A 346 -19.12 -9.49 1.50
CA ASN A 346 -19.46 -8.14 1.05
C ASN A 346 -20.24 -8.11 -0.27
N ARG A 347 -20.75 -9.26 -0.72
CA ARG A 347 -21.44 -9.43 -2.03
C ARG A 347 -22.47 -8.34 -2.33
N VAL A 348 -23.26 -7.96 -1.33
CA VAL A 348 -24.31 -6.95 -1.49
C VAL A 348 -23.68 -5.60 -1.80
N VAL A 349 -22.67 -5.19 -1.03
CA VAL A 349 -21.94 -3.93 -1.26
C VAL A 349 -21.28 -3.95 -2.63
N ASP A 350 -20.58 -5.03 -3.00
CA ASP A 350 -19.94 -5.16 -4.31
C ASP A 350 -20.95 -5.05 -5.46
N SER A 351 -22.14 -5.62 -5.29
CA SER A 351 -23.21 -5.53 -6.28
C SER A 351 -23.73 -4.09 -6.42
N VAL A 352 -23.94 -3.38 -5.32
CA VAL A 352 -24.37 -1.97 -5.34
C VAL A 352 -23.34 -1.09 -6.03
N ILE A 353 -22.06 -1.23 -5.64
CA ILE A 353 -20.96 -0.47 -6.23
C ILE A 353 -20.84 -0.75 -7.73
N ARG A 354 -21.02 -2.01 -8.16
CA ARG A 354 -21.04 -2.36 -9.58
C ARG A 354 -22.22 -1.73 -10.30
N THR A 355 -23.41 -1.70 -9.70
CA THR A 355 -24.59 -1.02 -10.28
C THR A 355 -24.32 0.47 -10.47
N PHE A 356 -23.79 1.16 -9.46
CA PHE A 356 -23.43 2.58 -9.59
C PHE A 356 -22.36 2.81 -10.65
N ARG A 357 -21.29 2.01 -10.66
CA ARG A 357 -20.26 2.16 -11.67
C ARG A 357 -20.83 1.98 -13.08
N ASN A 358 -21.66 0.95 -13.28
CA ASN A 358 -22.26 0.67 -14.58
C ASN A 358 -23.24 1.77 -15.03
N SER A 359 -23.95 2.43 -14.10
CA SER A 359 -24.88 3.51 -14.46
C SER A 359 -24.19 4.78 -14.96
N PHE A 360 -22.93 5.00 -14.59
CA PHE A 360 -22.13 6.12 -15.10
C PHE A 360 -21.40 5.81 -16.42
N GLY A 361 -21.56 4.61 -16.97
CA GLY A 361 -20.90 4.21 -18.21
C GLY A 361 -19.38 4.11 -18.06
N GLN A 362 -18.64 4.47 -19.11
CA GLN A 362 -17.17 4.41 -19.13
C GLN A 362 -16.49 5.76 -18.80
N ASP A 363 -17.25 6.85 -18.56
CA ASP A 363 -16.67 8.15 -18.24
C ASP A 363 -16.50 8.33 -16.72
N ASP A 364 -15.27 8.18 -16.25
CA ASP A 364 -14.90 8.31 -14.84
C ASP A 364 -15.15 9.72 -14.27
N ARG A 365 -15.37 10.75 -15.12
CA ARG A 365 -15.60 12.14 -14.68
C ARG A 365 -16.96 12.32 -14.01
N ASP A 366 -17.99 11.68 -14.55
CA ASP A 366 -19.35 11.75 -14.00
C ASP A 366 -19.47 10.94 -12.71
N PHE A 367 -18.78 9.79 -12.64
CA PHE A 367 -18.66 9.00 -11.41
C PHE A 367 -18.00 9.80 -10.27
N ALA A 368 -17.03 10.67 -10.59
CA ALA A 368 -16.34 11.52 -9.61
C ALA A 368 -17.15 12.77 -9.19
N ASN A 369 -18.28 13.06 -9.84
CA ASN A 369 -19.11 14.23 -9.55
C ASN A 369 -20.05 13.96 -8.35
N PRO A 370 -19.89 14.65 -7.21
CA PRO A 370 -20.69 14.39 -6.01
C PRO A 370 -22.20 14.61 -6.19
N LYS A 371 -22.61 15.54 -7.07
CA LYS A 371 -24.03 15.81 -7.32
C LYS A 371 -24.68 14.67 -8.09
N LEU A 372 -24.01 14.19 -9.13
CA LEU A 372 -24.51 13.07 -9.94
C LEU A 372 -24.48 11.77 -9.14
N MET A 373 -23.43 11.54 -8.34
CA MET A 373 -23.36 10.42 -7.41
C MET A 373 -24.54 10.44 -6.44
N GLN A 374 -24.84 11.59 -5.82
CA GLN A 374 -25.99 11.71 -4.92
C GLN A 374 -27.32 11.40 -5.63
N GLN A 375 -27.54 11.94 -6.83
CA GLN A 375 -28.74 11.65 -7.63
C GLN A 375 -28.89 10.15 -7.92
N MET A 376 -27.78 9.48 -8.23
CA MET A 376 -27.79 8.04 -8.49
C MET A 376 -28.09 7.22 -7.22
N VAL A 377 -27.55 7.63 -6.06
CA VAL A 377 -27.88 7.03 -4.76
C VAL A 377 -29.37 7.19 -4.44
N ASP A 378 -29.93 8.38 -4.68
CA ASP A 378 -31.34 8.66 -4.44
C ASP A 378 -32.21 7.79 -5.36
N LEU A 379 -31.91 7.77 -6.67
CA LEU A 379 -32.61 6.94 -7.64
C LEU A 379 -32.60 5.45 -7.25
N TYR A 380 -31.44 4.93 -6.86
CA TYR A 380 -31.31 3.53 -6.44
C TYR A 380 -32.15 3.22 -5.20
N ASN A 381 -32.18 4.12 -4.22
CA ASN A 381 -32.90 3.92 -2.97
C ASN A 381 -34.42 4.14 -3.09
N ASP A 382 -34.87 4.88 -4.10
CA ASP A 382 -36.27 5.14 -4.41
C ASP A 382 -36.86 4.18 -5.47
N THR A 383 -36.02 3.41 -6.18
CA THR A 383 -36.47 2.40 -7.16
C THR A 383 -36.77 1.07 -6.46
N PRO A 384 -37.84 0.33 -6.84
CA PRO A 384 -38.09 -1.02 -6.33
C PRO A 384 -37.02 -2.04 -6.73
N HIS A 385 -36.63 -2.93 -5.79
CA HIS A 385 -35.60 -3.95 -6.03
C HIS A 385 -36.16 -5.35 -6.11
N SER A 386 -35.50 -6.22 -6.88
CA SER A 386 -35.84 -7.64 -6.99
C SER A 386 -35.71 -8.39 -5.66
N ALA A 387 -34.79 -7.94 -4.80
CA ALA A 387 -34.67 -8.40 -3.42
C ALA A 387 -35.97 -8.24 -2.61
N PHE A 388 -36.81 -7.27 -3.00
CA PHE A 388 -38.12 -6.96 -2.44
C PHE A 388 -39.25 -7.20 -3.44
N GLU A 389 -39.07 -8.20 -4.33
CA GLU A 389 -40.05 -8.61 -5.34
C GLU A 389 -40.44 -7.51 -6.33
N ASN A 390 -39.58 -6.51 -6.53
CA ASN A 390 -39.87 -5.30 -7.32
C ASN A 390 -41.11 -4.54 -6.83
N LYS A 391 -41.51 -4.73 -5.57
CA LYS A 391 -42.68 -4.05 -4.97
C LYS A 391 -42.31 -2.88 -4.07
N PHE A 392 -41.11 -2.91 -3.48
CA PHE A 392 -40.67 -1.93 -2.51
C PHE A 392 -39.24 -1.47 -2.80
N ALA A 393 -39.01 -0.18 -2.56
CA ALA A 393 -37.69 0.42 -2.63
C ALA A 393 -36.94 0.26 -1.28
N PRO A 394 -35.59 0.22 -1.28
CA PRO A 394 -34.78 0.10 -0.08
C PRO A 394 -35.14 1.12 0.99
N LYS A 395 -35.41 2.37 0.59
CA LYS A 395 -35.82 3.44 1.52
C LYS A 395 -37.15 3.15 2.20
N GLN A 396 -38.13 2.59 1.49
CA GLN A 396 -39.43 2.21 2.07
C GLN A 396 -39.27 1.06 3.07
N VAL A 397 -38.50 0.03 2.71
CA VAL A 397 -38.23 -1.11 3.59
C VAL A 397 -37.45 -0.68 4.83
N ASN A 398 -36.48 0.23 4.69
CA ASN A 398 -35.67 0.72 5.79
C ASN A 398 -36.45 1.63 6.76
N SER A 399 -37.44 2.37 6.25
CA SER A 399 -38.25 3.30 7.06
C SER A 399 -39.34 2.59 7.88
N LEU A 400 -39.78 1.39 7.46
CA LEU A 400 -40.89 0.66 8.06
C LEU A 400 -40.42 -0.63 8.73
N LYS A 401 -40.38 -0.63 10.07
CA LYS A 401 -39.91 -1.78 10.87
C LYS A 401 -40.64 -3.09 10.56
N GLU A 402 -41.95 -3.02 10.32
CA GLU A 402 -42.75 -4.21 10.00
C GLU A 402 -42.37 -4.82 8.65
N LEU A 403 -42.20 -3.97 7.63
CA LEU A 403 -41.81 -4.38 6.29
C LEU A 403 -40.38 -4.95 6.29
N GLN A 404 -39.46 -4.29 6.99
CA GLN A 404 -38.11 -4.79 7.24
C GLN A 404 -38.16 -6.17 7.90
N GLY A 405 -38.93 -6.31 8.98
CA GLY A 405 -39.09 -7.57 9.71
C GLY A 405 -39.68 -8.69 8.86
N TYR A 406 -40.64 -8.38 7.99
CA TYR A 406 -41.21 -9.34 7.04
C TYR A 406 -40.14 -9.91 6.11
N PHE A 407 -39.34 -9.06 5.45
CA PHE A 407 -38.30 -9.52 4.53
C PHE A 407 -37.16 -10.26 5.25
N ILE A 408 -36.79 -9.84 6.46
CA ILE A 408 -35.81 -10.56 7.29
C ILE A 408 -36.28 -11.99 7.56
N ARG A 409 -37.51 -12.16 8.09
CA ARG A 409 -38.08 -13.49 8.38
C ARG A 409 -38.21 -14.34 7.12
N LYS A 410 -38.63 -13.74 6.00
CA LYS A 410 -38.75 -14.42 4.71
C LYS A 410 -37.40 -14.96 4.22
N ASN A 411 -36.36 -14.13 4.27
CA ASN A 411 -35.03 -14.51 3.81
C ASN A 411 -34.35 -15.51 4.76
N ASP A 412 -34.55 -15.38 6.07
CA ASP A 412 -34.08 -16.37 7.04
C ASP A 412 -34.72 -17.74 6.80
N LYS A 413 -36.04 -17.79 6.53
CA LYS A 413 -36.72 -19.03 6.17
C LYS A 413 -36.16 -19.66 4.89
N LYS A 414 -35.85 -18.84 3.86
CA LYS A 414 -35.19 -19.33 2.63
C LYS A 414 -33.81 -19.90 2.93
N LEU A 415 -33.01 -19.19 3.74
CA LEU A 415 -31.67 -19.63 4.11
C LEU A 415 -31.69 -20.96 4.88
N ARG A 416 -32.60 -21.12 5.85
CA ARG A 416 -32.77 -22.38 6.59
C ARG A 416 -33.09 -23.55 5.66
N LYS A 417 -33.98 -23.35 4.68
CA LYS A 417 -34.30 -24.38 3.67
C LYS A 417 -33.08 -24.76 2.82
N VAL A 418 -32.29 -23.78 2.39
CA VAL A 418 -31.07 -24.05 1.61
C VAL A 418 -30.05 -24.81 2.45
N LYS A 419 -29.85 -24.42 3.72
CA LYS A 419 -28.95 -25.14 4.63
C LYS A 419 -29.38 -26.59 4.88
N GLN A 420 -30.68 -26.85 5.02
CA GLN A 420 -31.20 -28.21 5.16
C GLN A 420 -30.91 -29.05 3.92
N LYS A 421 -31.17 -28.51 2.72
CA LYS A 421 -30.84 -29.20 1.46
C LYS A 421 -29.35 -29.49 1.32
N GLN A 422 -28.49 -28.54 1.69
CA GLN A 422 -27.03 -28.75 1.67
C GLN A 422 -26.61 -29.86 2.62
N GLN A 423 -27.20 -29.93 3.82
CA GLN A 423 -26.93 -31.03 4.76
C GLN A 423 -27.40 -32.38 4.20
N GLU A 424 -28.57 -32.43 3.56
CA GLU A 424 -29.08 -33.65 2.90
C GLU A 424 -28.17 -34.09 1.73
N GLU A 425 -27.68 -33.14 0.93
CA GLU A 425 -26.75 -33.38 -0.19
C GLU A 425 -25.36 -33.82 0.31
N ASP A 426 -24.81 -33.19 1.35
CA ASP A 426 -23.52 -33.57 1.95
C ASP A 426 -23.57 -34.99 2.53
N VAL A 427 -24.67 -35.36 3.20
CA VAL A 427 -24.89 -36.73 3.70
C VAL A 427 -24.99 -37.72 2.55
N LYS A 428 -25.64 -37.36 1.45
CA LYS A 428 -25.74 -38.20 0.26
C LYS A 428 -24.37 -38.41 -0.40
N LEU A 429 -23.55 -37.36 -0.49
CA LEU A 429 -22.20 -37.42 -1.05
C LEU A 429 -21.27 -38.26 -0.17
N GLN A 430 -21.38 -38.16 1.17
CA GLN A 430 -20.63 -39.02 2.09
C GLN A 430 -20.99 -40.50 1.91
N ASN A 431 -22.27 -40.83 1.78
CA ASN A 431 -22.72 -42.20 1.54
C ASN A 431 -22.25 -42.75 0.18
N GLU A 432 -22.22 -41.91 -0.87
CA GLU A 432 -21.69 -42.28 -2.19
C GLU A 432 -20.17 -42.53 -2.17
N ILE A 433 -19.40 -41.72 -1.43
CA ILE A 433 -17.96 -41.91 -1.22
C ILE A 433 -17.67 -43.19 -0.44
N GLU A 434 -18.41 -43.46 0.64
CA GLU A 434 -18.26 -44.70 1.41
C GLU A 434 -18.57 -45.93 0.56
N THR A 435 -19.61 -45.87 -0.29
CA THR A 435 -19.95 -46.97 -1.21
C THR A 435 -18.87 -47.18 -2.27
N ALA A 436 -18.27 -46.11 -2.81
CA ALA A 436 -17.18 -46.20 -3.78
C ALA A 436 -15.87 -46.72 -3.17
N CYS A 437 -15.55 -46.36 -1.91
CA CYS A 437 -14.39 -46.88 -1.19
C CYS A 437 -14.51 -48.38 -0.88
N VAL A 438 -15.71 -48.90 -0.66
CA VAL A 438 -15.95 -50.35 -0.48
C VAL A 438 -15.79 -51.12 -1.80
N ALA A 439 -16.08 -50.48 -2.95
CA ALA A 439 -15.95 -51.11 -4.27
C ALA A 439 -14.53 -51.07 -4.87
N GLY A 440 -13.64 -50.20 -4.38
CA GLY A 440 -12.30 -49.96 -4.94
C GLY A 440 -11.14 -50.70 -4.24
N GLY A 441 -11.42 -51.73 -3.44
CA GLY A 441 -10.46 -52.40 -2.55
C GLY A 441 -9.31 -53.16 -3.21
N ASP A 442 -9.30 -53.34 -4.53
CA ASP A 442 -8.24 -54.06 -5.24
C ASP A 442 -7.56 -53.12 -6.24
N TYR A 443 -6.51 -52.40 -5.83
CA TYR A 443 -5.33 -52.01 -6.65
C TYR A 443 -4.45 -51.00 -5.89
N VAL A 444 -3.53 -51.48 -5.05
CA VAL A 444 -2.37 -50.70 -4.59
C VAL A 444 -1.09 -51.53 -4.65
N SER A 445 -0.33 -51.36 -5.74
CA SER A 445 1.13 -51.38 -5.81
C SER A 445 1.47 -50.74 -7.17
N THR A 446 2.25 -49.67 -7.33
CA THR A 446 3.65 -49.46 -6.92
C THR A 446 4.08 -48.00 -7.20
N GLN A 447 5.20 -47.62 -6.59
CA GLN A 447 6.13 -46.51 -6.90
C GLN A 447 6.02 -45.23 -6.07
N SER A 448 6.87 -45.23 -5.05
CA SER A 448 7.42 -44.09 -4.31
C SER A 448 8.37 -43.25 -5.17
N SER A 449 8.13 -41.95 -5.26
CA SER A 449 9.19 -40.96 -5.29
C SER A 449 8.77 -39.75 -4.45
N GLN A 450 9.69 -39.30 -3.60
CA GLN A 450 9.47 -38.39 -2.51
C GLN A 450 9.23 -36.96 -3.00
N THR A 451 8.11 -36.36 -2.61
CA THR A 451 7.99 -34.92 -2.37
C THR A 451 7.00 -34.75 -1.22
N SER A 452 7.53 -34.63 -0.01
CA SER A 452 6.75 -34.43 1.21
C SER A 452 6.20 -33.00 1.26
N PHE A 453 5.00 -32.81 0.72
CA PHE A 453 4.11 -31.76 1.20
C PHE A 453 3.64 -32.13 2.61
N VAL A 454 4.18 -31.46 3.62
CA VAL A 454 3.65 -31.55 4.99
C VAL A 454 2.33 -30.79 5.02
N ALA A 455 1.23 -31.50 4.80
CA ALA A 455 -0.11 -31.02 5.12
C ALA A 455 -0.32 -31.14 6.63
N THR A 456 -0.13 -30.05 7.36
CA THR A 456 -0.46 -29.99 8.79
C THR A 456 -1.98 -30.00 8.95
N LYS A 457 -2.50 -31.15 9.34
CA LYS A 457 -3.89 -31.40 9.76
C LYS A 457 -4.18 -30.54 11.00
N VAL A 458 -4.92 -29.43 10.85
CA VAL A 458 -5.44 -28.66 11.99
C VAL A 458 -6.60 -29.44 12.58
N ALA A 459 -6.36 -30.10 13.71
CA ALA A 459 -7.41 -30.70 14.52
C ALA A 459 -8.44 -29.63 14.91
N SER A 460 -9.71 -29.87 14.58
CA SER A 460 -10.82 -29.11 15.14
C SER A 460 -10.92 -29.40 16.65
N PRO A 461 -11.04 -28.39 17.52
CA PRO A 461 -11.44 -28.64 18.89
C PRO A 461 -12.91 -29.04 18.91
N MET A 462 -13.18 -30.27 19.34
CA MET A 462 -14.50 -30.72 19.79
C MET A 462 -15.05 -29.72 20.82
N LYS A 463 -16.15 -29.06 20.47
CA LYS A 463 -17.07 -28.49 21.47
C LYS A 463 -18.06 -29.60 21.84
N SER A 464 -17.89 -30.20 23.01
CA SER A 464 -18.99 -30.84 23.71
C SER A 464 -19.72 -29.77 24.51
N GLU A 465 -21.03 -29.68 24.30
CA GLU A 465 -21.96 -28.85 25.05
C GLU A 465 -22.51 -29.64 26.26
N LYS A 466 -22.80 -28.91 27.35
CA LYS A 466 -23.67 -29.22 28.52
C LYS A 466 -23.03 -30.10 29.60
N ILE A 467 -23.09 -29.77 30.89
CA ILE A 467 -24.10 -29.04 31.69
C ILE A 467 -23.52 -27.76 32.30
#